data_AF-A0A4Y8R3Z7-F1
#
_entry.id   AF-A0A4Y8R3Z7-F1
#
_cell.length_a   1.000
_cell.length_b   1.000
_cell.length_c   1.000
_cell.angle_alpha   90.00
_cell.angle_beta   90.00
_cell.angle_gamma   90.00
#
_symmetry.space_group_name_H-M   'P 1'
#
loop_
_entity.id
_entity.type
_entity.pdbx_description
1 polymer ?
#
loop_
_entity_poly.entity_id
_entity_poly.type
_entity_poly.pdbx_seq_one_letter_code
_entity_poly.pdbx_strand_id
1 'polypeptide(L)'
;MRHGAAVAACLVVGLGGGAATAEVWDLGGAAGTAAAPAADVRVEPPAPERDESAAVSRSSVERAGAVERGPGLLGPIAPRPDAVTAPEPVPTTAPEPLAEPAPVETPEAPVAEPGSGLLGTVVVAPDLGGSLVVVPGESPAPGTGTVRSVRVEVEAGLPVDGEVFAAAVLATLNDPRGWSVPDGVTFSRTAADDASIRVVLASPATADRLCAPLATESRYSCGNSVTGAAVLNFERWVLGAPDFGDDLATYRQYLVNHEVGHVLGHGHEDCPAPGAVAPVMVQQSISAQGCLTNGWPVP
;
A
#
# COMPACT_ATOMS: atom_id res chain seq x y z
N MET A 1 -74.73 19.78 -24.40
CA MET A 1 -75.84 18.82 -24.18
C MET A 1 -75.95 17.92 -25.41
N ARG A 2 -76.57 16.73 -25.29
CA ARG A 2 -76.42 15.55 -26.20
C ARG A 2 -75.02 14.92 -25.97
N HIS A 3 -74.86 13.69 -25.47
CA HIS A 3 -75.39 12.37 -25.88
C HIS A 3 -75.00 12.08 -27.33
N GLY A 4 -74.32 11.00 -27.72
CA GLY A 4 -74.43 9.57 -27.32
C GLY A 4 -74.71 8.78 -28.64
N ALA A 5 -74.29 7.53 -28.85
CA ALA A 5 -73.72 6.52 -27.96
C ALA A 5 -72.77 5.54 -28.70
N ALA A 6 -72.29 4.55 -27.94
CA ALA A 6 -71.31 3.51 -28.28
C ALA A 6 -71.60 2.58 -29.47
N VAL A 7 -70.53 1.94 -29.95
CA VAL A 7 -70.52 0.58 -30.55
C VAL A 7 -69.38 -0.21 -29.90
N ALA A 8 -69.58 -1.50 -29.63
CA ALA A 8 -68.60 -2.39 -29.02
C ALA A 8 -67.91 -3.30 -30.05
N ALA A 9 -66.70 -3.77 -29.72
CA ALA A 9 -66.00 -4.83 -30.46
C ALA A 9 -65.42 -5.85 -29.47
N CYS A 10 -65.63 -7.14 -29.74
CA CYS A 10 -65.24 -8.24 -28.84
C CYS A 10 -63.79 -8.71 -29.05
N LEU A 11 -63.28 -9.46 -28.07
CA LEU A 11 -62.05 -10.26 -28.23
C LEU A 11 -62.13 -11.18 -29.46
N VAL A 12 -61.01 -11.30 -30.17
CA VAL A 12 -60.69 -12.45 -31.01
C VAL A 12 -59.33 -12.98 -30.56
N VAL A 13 -59.30 -14.21 -30.04
CA VAL A 13 -58.06 -14.89 -29.66
C VAL A 13 -57.51 -15.60 -30.90
N GLY A 14 -56.49 -15.01 -31.52
CA GLY A 14 -55.81 -15.59 -32.68
C GLY A 14 -54.60 -16.43 -32.27
N LEU A 15 -54.68 -17.75 -32.42
CA LEU A 15 -53.53 -18.66 -32.27
C LEU A 15 -52.63 -18.58 -33.51
N GLY A 16 -51.60 -17.72 -33.45
CA GLY A 16 -50.57 -17.62 -34.48
C GLY A 16 -49.44 -18.63 -34.26
N GLY A 17 -49.41 -19.70 -35.04
CA GLY A 17 -48.31 -20.66 -35.04
C GLY A 17 -47.11 -20.15 -35.86
N GLY A 18 -45.97 -19.94 -35.22
CA GLY A 18 -44.68 -19.71 -35.87
C GLY A 18 -43.76 -20.90 -35.68
N ALA A 19 -43.29 -21.51 -36.77
CA ALA A 19 -42.39 -22.67 -36.70
C ALA A 19 -40.95 -22.24 -36.40
N ALA A 20 -40.38 -22.71 -35.29
CA ALA A 20 -38.96 -22.64 -35.01
C ALA A 20 -38.33 -24.02 -35.28
N THR A 21 -37.41 -24.09 -36.25
CA THR A 21 -36.61 -25.28 -36.51
C THR A 21 -35.50 -25.39 -35.46
N ALA A 22 -35.70 -26.24 -34.46
CA ALA A 22 -34.64 -26.58 -33.52
C ALA A 22 -33.63 -27.53 -34.19
N GLU A 23 -32.40 -27.07 -34.42
CA GLU A 23 -31.30 -27.93 -34.82
C GLU A 23 -30.84 -28.76 -33.61
N VAL A 24 -31.14 -30.06 -33.64
CA VAL A 24 -30.72 -31.00 -32.60
C VAL A 24 -29.25 -31.39 -32.85
N TRP A 25 -28.35 -30.94 -31.99
CA TRP A 25 -26.95 -31.36 -32.00
C TRP A 25 -26.80 -32.70 -31.28
N ASP A 26 -26.51 -33.74 -32.06
CA ASP A 26 -26.43 -35.13 -31.60
C ASP A 26 -25.08 -35.41 -30.91
N LEU A 27 -25.05 -35.31 -29.57
CA LEU A 27 -23.87 -35.61 -28.77
C LEU A 27 -23.81 -37.11 -28.44
N GLY A 28 -23.27 -37.88 -29.39
CA GLY A 28 -23.06 -39.33 -29.25
C GLY A 28 -22.17 -39.69 -28.05
N GLY A 29 -22.78 -40.27 -27.02
CA GLY A 29 -22.09 -40.65 -25.78
C GLY A 29 -21.21 -41.90 -25.94
N ALA A 30 -19.89 -41.71 -26.03
CA ALA A 30 -18.91 -42.79 -25.92
C ALA A 30 -18.47 -42.98 -24.46
N ALA A 31 -18.89 -44.08 -23.83
CA ALA A 31 -18.56 -44.39 -22.43
C ALA A 31 -17.10 -44.90 -22.29
N GLY A 32 -16.15 -43.96 -22.12
CA GLY A 32 -14.78 -44.28 -21.73
C GLY A 32 -14.66 -44.55 -20.22
N THR A 33 -14.25 -45.75 -19.84
CA THR A 33 -14.02 -46.11 -18.43
C THR A 33 -12.77 -45.41 -17.88
N ALA A 34 -12.93 -44.55 -16.88
CA ALA A 34 -11.81 -43.89 -16.23
C ALA A 34 -10.92 -44.87 -15.45
N ALA A 35 -9.62 -44.79 -15.65
CA ALA A 35 -8.61 -45.34 -14.75
C ALA A 35 -7.89 -44.17 -14.07
N ALA A 36 -8.00 -44.07 -12.74
CA ALA A 36 -7.30 -43.05 -11.98
C ALA A 36 -5.80 -43.39 -11.89
N PRO A 37 -4.88 -42.40 -12.00
CA PRO A 37 -3.49 -42.62 -11.64
C PRO A 37 -3.38 -42.93 -10.15
N ALA A 38 -2.44 -43.79 -9.77
CA ALA A 38 -2.18 -44.09 -8.37
C ALA A 38 -1.61 -42.84 -7.66
N ALA A 39 -2.02 -42.61 -6.41
CA ALA A 39 -1.46 -41.56 -5.59
C ALA A 39 -0.09 -41.99 -5.05
N ASP A 40 0.97 -41.28 -5.41
CA ASP A 40 2.28 -41.44 -4.78
C ASP A 40 2.20 -41.03 -3.30
N VAL A 41 2.45 -41.99 -2.41
CA VAL A 41 2.52 -41.74 -0.96
C VAL A 41 3.82 -41.01 -0.66
N ARG A 42 3.73 -39.68 -0.63
CA ARG A 42 4.85 -38.79 -0.28
C ARG A 42 5.20 -38.98 1.19
N VAL A 43 6.29 -39.71 1.46
CA VAL A 43 6.82 -39.87 2.82
C VAL A 43 7.44 -38.54 3.28
N GLU A 44 6.93 -38.01 4.38
CA GLU A 44 7.40 -36.75 4.95
C GLU A 44 8.71 -36.99 5.74
N PRO A 45 9.77 -36.18 5.54
CA PRO A 45 11.00 -36.29 6.31
C PRO A 45 10.77 -35.81 7.76
N PRO A 46 11.42 -36.42 8.77
CA PRO A 46 11.29 -35.99 10.14
C PRO A 46 11.85 -34.57 10.33
N ALA A 47 11.17 -33.76 11.14
CA ALA A 47 11.64 -32.42 11.49
C ALA A 47 12.99 -32.49 12.25
N PRO A 48 13.91 -31.52 12.06
CA PRO A 48 15.17 -31.49 12.77
C PRO A 48 14.96 -31.23 14.26
N GLU A 49 15.59 -32.05 15.10
CA GLU A 49 15.61 -31.86 16.55
C GLU A 49 16.33 -30.55 16.91
N ARG A 50 15.83 -29.82 17.91
CA ARG A 50 16.44 -28.58 18.38
C ARG A 50 17.44 -28.88 19.48
N ASP A 51 18.70 -28.55 19.24
CA ASP A 51 19.77 -28.64 20.24
C ASP A 51 19.64 -27.49 21.27
N GLU A 52 19.25 -27.81 22.50
CA GLU A 52 19.08 -26.83 23.58
C GLU A 52 20.41 -26.43 24.29
N SER A 53 21.57 -26.64 23.67
CA SER A 53 22.90 -26.41 24.28
C SER A 53 23.49 -24.98 24.15
N ALA A 54 22.65 -23.95 23.96
CA ALA A 54 23.09 -22.54 23.85
C ALA A 54 22.84 -21.66 25.10
N ALA A 55 22.50 -22.26 26.26
CA ALA A 55 22.22 -21.53 27.50
C ALA A 55 23.42 -21.55 28.49
N VAL A 56 24.38 -20.63 28.33
CA VAL A 56 25.50 -20.45 29.29
C VAL A 56 25.59 -19.01 29.80
N SER A 57 25.06 -18.78 30.99
CA SER A 57 25.29 -17.54 31.74
C SER A 57 26.75 -17.37 32.13
N ARG A 58 27.30 -16.15 31.99
CA ARG A 58 28.50 -15.72 32.72
C ARG A 58 28.30 -14.32 33.32
N SER A 59 27.90 -14.33 34.59
CA SER A 59 27.98 -13.20 35.50
C SER A 59 29.08 -13.49 36.54
N SER A 60 29.63 -12.44 37.16
CA SER A 60 30.77 -12.42 38.11
C SER A 60 32.16 -12.21 37.47
N VAL A 61 33.07 -11.46 38.07
CA VAL A 61 33.01 -10.47 39.20
C VAL A 61 34.29 -9.64 39.10
N GLU A 62 34.28 -8.35 39.46
CA GLU A 62 35.37 -7.74 40.25
C GLU A 62 34.97 -6.41 40.90
N ARG A 63 35.60 -6.06 42.05
CA ARG A 63 35.14 -5.01 42.97
C ARG A 63 36.24 -4.51 43.91
N ALA A 64 36.85 -3.37 43.60
CA ALA A 64 37.61 -2.51 44.53
C ALA A 64 37.73 -1.10 43.91
N GLY A 65 37.89 0.00 44.65
CA GLY A 65 37.91 0.22 46.10
C GLY A 65 37.89 1.75 46.36
N ALA A 66 37.76 2.22 47.61
CA ALA A 66 37.60 3.65 47.89
C ALA A 66 38.15 4.10 49.27
N VAL A 67 38.42 5.41 49.36
CA VAL A 67 38.63 6.27 50.56
C VAL A 67 39.92 6.06 51.41
N GLU A 68 40.77 7.08 51.54
CA GLU A 68 41.01 7.83 52.81
C GLU A 68 42.06 8.99 52.71
N ARG A 69 42.36 9.70 53.83
CA ARG A 69 42.93 11.08 53.85
C ARG A 69 44.10 11.33 54.84
N GLY A 70 44.93 12.35 54.51
CA GLY A 70 45.66 13.23 55.44
C GLY A 70 46.95 12.68 56.09
N PRO A 71 47.66 13.44 56.97
CA PRO A 71 47.54 14.87 57.39
C PRO A 71 48.55 15.79 56.63
N GLY A 72 48.85 17.06 56.95
CA GLY A 72 48.33 18.08 57.89
C GLY A 72 49.44 19.01 58.47
N LEU A 73 49.07 20.14 59.13
CA LEU A 73 49.95 21.21 59.72
C LEU A 73 50.68 22.10 58.65
N LEU A 74 51.17 23.33 58.87
CA LEU A 74 51.05 24.46 59.85
C LEU A 74 51.56 25.76 59.10
N GLY A 75 51.45 27.04 59.50
CA GLY A 75 51.00 27.75 60.72
C GLY A 75 52.18 28.21 61.62
N PRO A 76 52.18 29.41 62.27
CA PRO A 76 51.16 30.47 62.45
C PRO A 76 51.35 31.62 61.41
N ILE A 77 51.09 32.94 61.55
CA ILE A 77 50.73 33.90 62.64
C ILE A 77 49.76 35.01 62.10
N ALA A 78 49.46 36.08 62.85
CA ALA A 78 48.59 37.22 62.48
C ALA A 78 49.21 38.60 62.90
N PRO A 79 48.66 39.77 62.52
CA PRO A 79 47.44 40.34 63.15
C PRO A 79 46.45 41.07 62.20
N ARG A 80 45.37 41.67 62.76
CA ARG A 80 44.46 42.65 62.11
C ARG A 80 44.80 44.09 62.59
N PRO A 81 44.41 45.19 61.89
CA PRO A 81 43.05 45.74 62.04
C PRO A 81 42.42 46.41 60.79
N ASP A 82 41.10 46.62 60.89
CA ASP A 82 40.23 47.70 60.38
C ASP A 82 40.65 48.61 59.21
N ALA A 83 39.81 48.63 58.16
CA ALA A 83 39.42 49.85 57.43
C ALA A 83 38.08 49.63 56.70
N VAL A 84 37.17 50.62 56.76
CA VAL A 84 35.98 50.68 55.89
C VAL A 84 36.25 51.69 54.78
N THR A 85 35.97 51.34 53.53
CA THR A 85 36.01 52.27 52.39
C THR A 85 34.93 51.86 51.40
N ALA A 86 34.07 52.81 51.02
CA ALA A 86 33.01 52.58 50.04
C ALA A 86 33.56 52.74 48.61
N PRO A 87 33.10 51.94 47.62
CA PRO A 87 33.42 52.16 46.22
C PRO A 87 32.65 53.37 45.66
N GLU A 88 33.30 54.11 44.77
CA GLU A 88 32.69 55.22 44.02
C GLU A 88 31.68 54.73 42.96
N PRO A 89 30.69 55.56 42.57
CA PRO A 89 29.69 55.16 41.59
C PRO A 89 30.26 55.05 40.17
N VAL A 90 30.06 53.89 39.55
CA VAL A 90 30.39 53.64 38.14
C VAL A 90 29.39 54.39 37.25
N PRO A 91 29.81 55.08 36.16
CA PRO A 91 28.89 55.78 35.27
C PRO A 91 27.98 54.82 34.51
N THR A 92 26.67 55.11 34.51
CA THR A 92 25.67 54.36 33.73
C THR A 92 25.82 54.65 32.24
N THR A 93 26.29 53.68 31.47
CA THR A 93 26.13 53.65 30.01
C THR A 93 24.65 53.40 29.68
N ALA A 94 24.07 54.17 28.77
CA ALA A 94 22.72 53.91 28.26
C ALA A 94 22.70 52.63 27.41
N PRO A 95 21.62 51.82 27.44
CA PRO A 95 21.53 50.62 26.62
C PRO A 95 21.39 50.99 25.14
N GLU A 96 22.11 50.27 24.28
CA GLU A 96 21.86 50.29 22.83
C GLU A 96 20.47 49.70 22.52
N PRO A 97 19.78 50.16 21.46
CA PRO A 97 18.54 49.53 21.01
C PRO A 97 18.82 48.08 20.60
N LEU A 98 18.04 47.12 21.12
CA LEU A 98 18.07 45.77 20.58
C LEU A 98 17.63 45.83 19.11
N ALA A 99 18.42 45.21 18.24
CA ALA A 99 17.97 44.92 16.88
C ALA A 99 16.77 43.97 16.94
N GLU A 100 15.71 44.31 16.21
CA GLU A 100 14.51 43.48 16.14
C GLU A 100 14.87 42.12 15.48
N PRO A 101 14.46 40.98 16.06
CA PRO A 101 14.83 39.68 15.53
C PRO A 101 14.26 39.51 14.11
N ALA A 102 15.10 39.04 13.19
CA ALA A 102 14.67 38.75 11.82
C ALA A 102 13.51 37.74 11.82
N PRO A 103 12.54 37.85 10.89
CA PRO A 103 11.46 36.88 10.78
C PRO A 103 12.01 35.46 10.66
N VAL A 104 11.61 34.59 11.58
CA VAL A 104 11.87 33.15 11.44
C VAL A 104 10.88 32.65 10.40
N GLU A 105 11.38 32.20 9.26
CA GLU A 105 10.55 31.58 8.22
C GLU A 105 9.97 30.27 8.79
N THR A 106 8.66 30.27 9.04
CA THR A 106 7.92 29.06 9.40
C THR A 106 8.06 28.05 8.26
N PRO A 107 8.50 26.81 8.50
CA PRO A 107 8.58 25.79 7.46
C PRO A 107 7.23 25.62 6.78
N GLU A 108 7.20 25.73 5.45
CA GLU A 108 6.01 25.49 4.65
C GLU A 108 5.60 24.01 4.76
N ALA A 109 4.30 23.74 4.75
CA ALA A 109 3.81 22.37 4.86
C ALA A 109 4.23 21.55 3.62
N PRO A 110 4.61 20.27 3.79
CA PRO A 110 5.02 19.43 2.66
C PRO A 110 3.87 19.30 1.66
N VAL A 111 4.15 19.61 0.40
CA VAL A 111 3.22 19.44 -0.72
C VAL A 111 3.25 17.98 -1.17
N ALA A 112 2.08 17.40 -1.46
CA ALA A 112 1.96 16.02 -1.92
C ALA A 112 2.34 15.88 -3.40
N GLU A 113 3.23 14.92 -3.70
CA GLU A 113 3.73 14.64 -5.04
C GLU A 113 2.62 14.10 -5.96
N PRO A 114 2.27 14.82 -7.06
CA PRO A 114 1.22 14.42 -7.99
C PRO A 114 1.43 13.00 -8.54
N GLY A 115 0.35 12.22 -8.62
CA GLY A 115 0.41 10.84 -9.11
C GLY A 115 1.03 9.83 -8.12
N SER A 116 1.38 10.25 -6.89
CA SER A 116 1.79 9.33 -5.82
C SER A 116 1.19 9.64 -4.45
N GLY A 117 0.87 10.91 -4.18
CA GLY A 117 0.44 11.41 -2.88
C GLY A 117 1.56 11.54 -1.83
N LEU A 118 2.79 11.14 -2.14
CA LEU A 118 3.89 11.15 -1.18
C LEU A 118 4.21 12.57 -0.69
N LEU A 119 4.41 12.72 0.62
CA LEU A 119 4.86 13.97 1.26
C LEU A 119 6.40 14.06 1.35
N GLY A 120 7.10 13.19 0.61
CA GLY A 120 8.57 13.08 0.58
C GLY A 120 9.03 11.66 0.20
N THR A 121 10.35 11.50 0.06
CA THR A 121 11.00 10.23 -0.35
C THR A 121 11.45 9.34 0.83
N VAL A 122 10.98 9.63 2.04
CA VAL A 122 11.40 8.93 3.26
C VAL A 122 10.56 7.68 3.49
N VAL A 123 11.21 6.51 3.52
CA VAL A 123 10.59 5.27 3.99
C VAL A 123 10.41 5.29 5.52
N VAL A 124 9.29 4.76 5.99
CA VAL A 124 8.92 4.70 7.42
C VAL A 124 9.59 3.53 8.14
N ALA A 125 9.37 3.42 9.45
CA ALA A 125 9.62 2.18 10.17
C ALA A 125 8.80 1.01 9.55
N PRO A 126 9.33 -0.23 9.48
CA PRO A 126 8.64 -1.35 8.82
C PRO A 126 7.26 -1.70 9.40
N ASP A 127 6.99 -1.36 10.65
CA ASP A 127 5.70 -1.56 11.33
C ASP A 127 5.20 -0.23 11.91
N LEU A 128 3.96 0.14 11.59
CA LEU A 128 3.22 1.27 12.19
C LEU A 128 1.99 0.82 12.99
N GLY A 129 1.82 -0.50 13.22
CA GLY A 129 0.78 -1.10 14.04
C GLY A 129 -0.45 -1.60 13.26
N GLY A 130 -0.64 -1.20 12.00
CA GLY A 130 -1.72 -1.68 11.13
C GLY A 130 -3.06 -0.97 11.26
N SER A 131 -3.10 0.25 11.81
CA SER A 131 -4.34 1.04 11.90
C SER A 131 -4.67 1.66 10.53
N LEU A 132 -5.53 1.00 9.75
CA LEU A 132 -5.99 1.51 8.47
C LEU A 132 -6.99 2.67 8.63
N VAL A 133 -6.82 3.71 7.84
CA VAL A 133 -7.70 4.88 7.74
C VAL A 133 -8.33 4.89 6.35
N VAL A 134 -9.65 4.99 6.29
CA VAL A 134 -10.40 5.11 5.02
C VAL A 134 -10.22 6.53 4.48
N VAL A 135 -9.82 6.65 3.20
CA VAL A 135 -9.70 7.95 2.54
C VAL A 135 -11.10 8.40 2.06
N PRO A 136 -11.69 9.46 2.65
CA PRO A 136 -13.11 9.78 2.48
C PRO A 136 -13.45 10.25 1.06
N GLY A 137 -14.67 9.98 0.59
CA GLY A 137 -15.21 10.58 -0.63
C GLY A 137 -15.58 9.60 -1.74
N GLU A 138 -16.34 10.12 -2.69
CA GLU A 138 -17.07 9.36 -3.70
C GLU A 138 -16.76 9.90 -5.10
N SER A 139 -16.68 9.05 -6.11
CA SER A 139 -16.67 9.48 -7.52
C SER A 139 -17.35 8.45 -8.42
N PRO A 140 -18.19 8.87 -9.38
CA PRO A 140 -18.77 7.95 -10.36
C PRO A 140 -17.67 7.32 -11.23
N ALA A 141 -17.92 6.12 -11.73
CA ALA A 141 -17.07 5.51 -12.75
C ALA A 141 -17.23 6.29 -14.08
N PRO A 142 -16.15 6.59 -14.82
CA PRO A 142 -16.23 7.40 -16.03
C PRO A 142 -16.70 6.63 -17.28
N GLY A 143 -16.61 5.30 -17.28
CA GLY A 143 -16.98 4.44 -18.40
C GLY A 143 -18.42 3.90 -18.34
N THR A 144 -18.82 3.18 -19.38
CA THR A 144 -20.12 2.45 -19.47
C THR A 144 -19.98 0.94 -19.23
N GLY A 145 -18.84 0.50 -18.69
CA GLY A 145 -18.55 -0.90 -18.39
C GLY A 145 -19.18 -1.39 -17.09
N THR A 146 -18.82 -2.60 -16.67
CA THR A 146 -19.22 -3.14 -15.36
C THR A 146 -18.56 -2.33 -14.25
N VAL A 147 -19.36 -1.62 -13.46
CA VAL A 147 -18.85 -0.77 -12.39
C VAL A 147 -18.28 -1.61 -11.25
N ARG A 148 -17.02 -1.35 -10.89
CA ARG A 148 -16.38 -1.86 -9.67
C ARG A 148 -16.17 -0.70 -8.71
N SER A 149 -16.81 -0.74 -7.55
CA SER A 149 -16.56 0.20 -6.46
C SER A 149 -15.19 -0.08 -5.83
N VAL A 150 -14.37 0.96 -5.74
CA VAL A 150 -13.03 0.98 -5.13
C VAL A 150 -13.07 1.84 -3.87
N ARG A 151 -12.70 1.24 -2.74
CA ARG A 151 -12.37 1.95 -1.51
C ARG A 151 -10.86 2.09 -1.40
N VAL A 152 -10.39 3.25 -0.97
CA VAL A 152 -8.97 3.50 -0.73
C VAL A 152 -8.73 3.63 0.77
N GLU A 153 -7.74 2.91 1.28
CA GLU A 153 -7.35 2.89 2.68
C GLU A 153 -5.83 3.09 2.80
N VAL A 154 -5.40 3.79 3.84
CA VAL A 154 -3.98 4.14 4.10
C VAL A 154 -3.68 3.86 5.57
N GLU A 155 -2.54 3.22 5.86
CA GLU A 155 -2.11 3.01 7.24
C GLU A 155 -1.71 4.34 7.93
N ALA A 156 -2.21 4.53 9.15
CA ALA A 156 -1.93 5.72 9.95
C ALA A 156 -0.42 5.87 10.23
N GLY A 157 0.12 7.06 9.94
CA GLY A 157 1.54 7.38 10.12
C GLY A 157 2.39 7.29 8.85
N LEU A 158 1.83 6.84 7.73
CA LEU A 158 2.49 6.96 6.43
C LEU A 158 2.56 8.44 5.97
N PRO A 159 3.71 8.94 5.47
CA PRO A 159 3.86 10.31 4.98
C PRO A 159 3.27 10.45 3.57
N VAL A 160 1.95 10.36 3.47
CA VAL A 160 1.19 10.39 2.22
C VAL A 160 -0.11 11.17 2.40
N ASP A 161 -0.45 12.02 1.43
CA ASP A 161 -1.79 12.56 1.27
C ASP A 161 -2.70 11.49 0.66
N GLY A 162 -3.70 11.06 1.43
CA GLY A 162 -4.61 10.01 1.03
C GLY A 162 -5.47 10.38 -0.19
N GLU A 163 -5.84 11.65 -0.35
CA GLU A 163 -6.69 12.09 -1.48
C GLU A 163 -5.91 12.08 -2.79
N VAL A 164 -4.66 12.58 -2.78
CA VAL A 164 -3.79 12.56 -3.95
C VAL A 164 -3.37 11.13 -4.30
N PHE A 165 -3.16 10.26 -3.30
CA PHE A 165 -2.97 8.83 -3.52
C PHE A 165 -4.22 8.17 -4.13
N ALA A 166 -5.42 8.40 -3.57
CA ALA A 166 -6.67 7.86 -4.10
C ALA A 166 -6.96 8.36 -5.52
N ALA A 167 -6.66 9.62 -5.83
CA ALA A 167 -6.74 10.16 -7.17
C ALA A 167 -5.78 9.46 -8.14
N ALA A 168 -4.55 9.17 -7.73
CA ALA A 168 -3.57 8.43 -8.54
C ALA A 168 -4.02 6.98 -8.83
N VAL A 169 -4.59 6.30 -7.83
CA VAL A 169 -5.18 4.95 -7.99
C VAL A 169 -6.33 4.97 -8.99
N LEU A 170 -7.32 5.85 -8.80
CA LEU A 170 -8.50 5.90 -9.69
C LEU A 170 -8.16 6.41 -11.10
N ALA A 171 -7.17 7.28 -11.25
CA ALA A 171 -6.65 7.71 -12.55
C ALA A 171 -5.92 6.58 -13.29
N THR A 172 -5.16 5.74 -12.57
CA THR A 172 -4.52 4.54 -13.15
C THR A 172 -5.57 3.53 -13.60
N LEU A 173 -6.51 3.15 -12.73
CA LEU A 173 -7.48 2.11 -13.03
C LEU A 173 -8.48 2.47 -14.15
N ASN A 174 -8.76 3.76 -14.35
CA ASN A 174 -9.63 4.26 -15.42
C ASN A 174 -8.88 4.85 -16.64
N ASP A 175 -7.55 4.71 -16.73
CA ASP A 175 -6.83 5.04 -17.96
C ASP A 175 -7.33 4.14 -19.11
N PRO A 176 -7.40 4.62 -20.37
CA PRO A 176 -7.74 3.79 -21.53
C PRO A 176 -6.85 2.54 -21.71
N ARG A 177 -5.64 2.54 -21.14
CA ARG A 177 -4.69 1.41 -21.10
C ARG A 177 -4.92 0.44 -19.95
N GLY A 178 -5.80 0.78 -19.01
CA GLY A 178 -6.21 -0.03 -17.86
C GLY A 178 -7.17 -1.16 -18.22
N TRP A 179 -7.78 -1.75 -17.19
CA TRP A 179 -8.63 -2.96 -17.29
C TRP A 179 -9.95 -2.78 -18.08
N SER A 180 -10.27 -1.57 -18.54
CA SER A 180 -11.53 -1.28 -19.23
C SER A 180 -11.69 -1.97 -20.59
N VAL A 181 -10.59 -2.21 -21.32
CA VAL A 181 -10.58 -2.92 -22.60
C VAL A 181 -10.58 -4.45 -22.44
N PRO A 182 -9.69 -5.08 -21.64
CA PRO A 182 -9.68 -6.55 -21.51
C PRO A 182 -10.91 -7.10 -20.76
N ASP A 183 -11.32 -6.45 -19.66
CA ASP A 183 -12.32 -7.01 -18.74
C ASP A 183 -13.70 -6.31 -18.84
N GLY A 184 -13.80 -5.22 -19.62
CA GLY A 184 -15.03 -4.44 -19.76
C GLY A 184 -15.48 -3.73 -18.47
N VAL A 185 -14.55 -3.47 -17.54
CA VAL A 185 -14.83 -2.84 -16.23
C VAL A 185 -14.59 -1.32 -16.23
N THR A 186 -15.12 -0.62 -15.23
CA THR A 186 -14.79 0.77 -14.93
C THR A 186 -14.94 1.03 -13.43
N PHE A 187 -14.15 1.94 -12.86
CA PHE A 187 -13.95 2.00 -11.42
C PHE A 187 -14.53 3.29 -10.82
N SER A 188 -15.48 3.15 -9.90
CA SER A 188 -15.97 4.24 -9.05
C SER A 188 -15.19 4.28 -7.73
N ARG A 189 -15.11 5.45 -7.09
CA ARG A 189 -14.58 5.59 -5.72
C ARG A 189 -15.73 5.63 -4.72
N THR A 190 -15.56 4.96 -3.58
CA THR A 190 -16.45 5.10 -2.42
C THR A 190 -15.70 4.94 -1.10
N ALA A 191 -16.22 5.52 -0.02
CA ALA A 191 -15.76 5.29 1.35
C ALA A 191 -16.48 4.11 2.05
N ALA A 192 -17.52 3.54 1.45
CA ALA A 192 -18.36 2.49 2.05
C ALA A 192 -17.61 1.15 2.29
N ASP A 193 -18.05 0.39 3.30
CA ASP A 193 -17.46 -0.90 3.69
C ASP A 193 -17.79 -2.06 2.72
N ASP A 194 -18.81 -1.92 1.88
CA ASP A 194 -19.26 -2.91 0.90
C ASP A 194 -18.65 -2.69 -0.51
N ALA A 195 -17.56 -1.92 -0.60
CA ALA A 195 -16.82 -1.72 -1.83
C ALA A 195 -16.29 -3.04 -2.42
N SER A 196 -16.47 -3.23 -3.73
CA SER A 196 -16.10 -4.46 -4.44
C SER A 196 -14.60 -4.69 -4.59
N ILE A 197 -13.79 -3.67 -4.29
CA ILE A 197 -12.32 -3.64 -4.30
C ILE A 197 -11.88 -2.71 -3.17
N ARG A 198 -10.89 -3.12 -2.37
CA ARG A 198 -10.16 -2.28 -1.41
C ARG A 198 -8.71 -2.15 -1.85
N VAL A 199 -8.26 -0.93 -2.16
CA VAL A 199 -6.84 -0.61 -2.38
C VAL A 199 -6.25 -0.06 -1.09
N VAL A 200 -5.29 -0.77 -0.52
CA VAL A 200 -4.71 -0.48 0.81
C VAL A 200 -3.23 -0.14 0.66
N LEU A 201 -2.80 1.03 1.13
CA LEU A 201 -1.37 1.39 1.21
C LEU A 201 -0.87 1.17 2.64
N ALA A 202 0.12 0.29 2.82
CA ALA A 202 0.52 -0.24 4.13
C ALA A 202 2.04 -0.32 4.31
N SER A 203 2.52 -0.20 5.55
CA SER A 203 3.90 -0.48 5.92
C SER A 203 4.23 -1.96 5.70
N PRO A 204 5.52 -2.33 5.50
CA PRO A 204 5.98 -3.70 5.31
C PRO A 204 5.30 -4.77 6.19
N ALA A 205 5.31 -4.62 7.51
CA ALA A 205 4.75 -5.59 8.46
C ALA A 205 3.21 -5.59 8.50
N THR A 206 2.56 -4.55 7.98
CA THR A 206 1.10 -4.51 7.80
C THR A 206 0.72 -5.17 6.48
N ALA A 207 1.51 -4.97 5.41
CA ALA A 207 1.36 -5.71 4.16
C ALA A 207 1.50 -7.22 4.39
N ASP A 208 2.56 -7.67 5.09
CA ASP A 208 2.77 -9.09 5.43
C ASP A 208 1.57 -9.71 6.19
N ARG A 209 0.94 -8.95 7.10
CA ARG A 209 -0.26 -9.40 7.83
C ARG A 209 -1.52 -9.46 6.98
N LEU A 210 -1.70 -8.52 6.05
CA LEU A 210 -2.88 -8.46 5.17
C LEU A 210 -2.79 -9.45 4.00
N CYS A 211 -1.57 -9.78 3.56
CA CYS A 211 -1.31 -10.73 2.49
C CYS A 211 -1.25 -12.20 2.93
N ALA A 212 -1.15 -12.47 4.23
CA ALA A 212 -1.12 -13.82 4.78
C ALA A 212 -2.30 -14.69 4.25
N PRO A 213 -2.06 -15.94 3.80
CA PRO A 213 -0.85 -16.74 3.99
C PRO A 213 0.25 -16.55 2.92
N LEU A 214 0.14 -15.58 2.01
CA LEU A 214 1.22 -15.27 1.06
C LEU A 214 2.42 -14.67 1.80
N ALA A 215 3.63 -15.07 1.41
CA ALA A 215 4.88 -14.54 1.96
C ALA A 215 5.36 -13.35 1.12
N THR A 216 5.03 -12.13 1.54
CA THR A 216 5.47 -10.89 0.90
C THR A 216 6.87 -10.43 1.32
N GLU A 217 7.57 -11.17 2.18
CA GLU A 217 8.97 -10.92 2.59
C GLU A 217 9.24 -9.48 3.09
N SER A 218 8.23 -8.81 3.68
CA SER A 218 8.25 -7.38 4.03
C SER A 218 8.49 -6.43 2.83
N ARG A 219 8.50 -6.96 1.60
CA ARG A 219 9.03 -6.31 0.40
C ARG A 219 8.04 -6.26 -0.77
N TYR A 220 7.04 -7.14 -0.81
CA TYR A 220 6.11 -7.27 -1.93
C TYR A 220 4.70 -6.81 -1.55
N SER A 221 3.91 -6.55 -2.58
CA SER A 221 2.48 -6.27 -2.52
C SER A 221 1.70 -7.59 -2.75
N CYS A 222 0.37 -7.55 -2.64
CA CYS A 222 -0.48 -8.67 -3.08
C CYS A 222 -1.89 -8.24 -3.47
N GLY A 223 -2.53 -9.01 -4.35
CA GLY A 223 -3.97 -8.94 -4.61
C GLY A 223 -4.69 -10.24 -4.25
N ASN A 224 -5.91 -10.13 -3.75
CA ASN A 224 -6.71 -11.26 -3.27
C ASN A 224 -8.16 -11.14 -3.77
N SER A 225 -8.52 -11.96 -4.76
CA SER A 225 -9.86 -12.01 -5.37
C SER A 225 -10.97 -12.52 -4.43
N VAL A 226 -10.63 -13.20 -3.34
CA VAL A 226 -11.62 -13.71 -2.35
C VAL A 226 -12.01 -12.62 -1.37
N THR A 227 -11.07 -11.74 -0.97
CA THR A 227 -11.33 -10.64 -0.03
C THR A 227 -11.52 -9.28 -0.71
N GLY A 228 -11.33 -9.21 -2.03
CA GLY A 228 -11.37 -7.97 -2.80
C GLY A 228 -10.22 -7.01 -2.53
N ALA A 229 -9.15 -7.45 -1.85
CA ALA A 229 -8.09 -6.56 -1.36
C ALA A 229 -6.86 -6.55 -2.29
N ALA A 230 -6.45 -5.35 -2.69
CA ALA A 230 -5.18 -5.04 -3.34
C ALA A 230 -4.31 -4.26 -2.35
N VAL A 231 -3.27 -4.89 -1.81
CA VAL A 231 -2.43 -4.38 -0.72
C VAL A 231 -1.09 -3.95 -1.30
N LEU A 232 -0.83 -2.64 -1.27
CA LEU A 232 0.39 -2.03 -1.81
C LEU A 232 1.38 -1.80 -0.67
N ASN A 233 2.60 -2.34 -0.81
CA ASN A 233 3.68 -2.12 0.13
C ASN A 233 4.25 -0.69 -0.02
N PHE A 234 4.30 0.07 1.08
CA PHE A 234 4.73 1.47 1.06
C PHE A 234 6.21 1.66 0.73
N GLU A 235 7.11 0.74 1.15
CA GLU A 235 8.53 0.82 0.77
C GLU A 235 8.67 0.75 -0.75
N ARG A 236 7.87 -0.09 -1.41
CA ARG A 236 7.77 -0.18 -2.87
C ARG A 236 7.13 1.06 -3.50
N TRP A 237 6.08 1.61 -2.88
CA TRP A 237 5.45 2.85 -3.35
C TRP A 237 6.44 4.02 -3.38
N VAL A 238 7.38 4.07 -2.44
CA VAL A 238 8.47 5.07 -2.40
C VAL A 238 9.62 4.72 -3.36
N LEU A 239 10.18 3.50 -3.27
CA LEU A 239 11.48 3.14 -3.86
C LEU A 239 11.42 2.37 -5.18
N GLY A 240 10.26 1.86 -5.60
CA GLY A 240 10.11 1.14 -6.86
C GLY A 240 10.60 -0.31 -6.88
N ALA A 241 11.05 -0.76 -8.06
CA ALA A 241 11.71 -2.06 -8.26
C ALA A 241 12.93 -1.92 -9.17
N PRO A 242 14.00 -2.72 -8.98
CA PRO A 242 15.27 -2.52 -9.66
C PRO A 242 15.18 -2.42 -11.20
N ASP A 243 14.35 -3.26 -11.82
CA ASP A 243 14.23 -3.33 -13.28
C ASP A 243 13.55 -2.08 -13.90
N PHE A 244 12.87 -1.24 -13.11
CA PHE A 244 12.28 0.04 -13.55
C PHE A 244 13.26 1.21 -13.41
N GLY A 245 14.35 1.07 -12.64
CA GLY A 245 15.28 2.15 -12.33
C GLY A 245 14.56 3.37 -11.73
N ASP A 246 14.77 4.54 -12.33
CA ASP A 246 14.18 5.81 -11.89
C ASP A 246 12.71 6.00 -12.33
N ASP A 247 12.11 5.10 -13.13
CA ASP A 247 10.71 5.22 -13.58
C ASP A 247 9.70 4.73 -12.52
N LEU A 248 9.68 5.47 -11.41
CA LEU A 248 8.73 5.30 -10.33
C LEU A 248 7.28 5.59 -10.77
N ALA A 249 7.05 6.30 -11.87
CA ALA A 249 5.71 6.59 -12.38
C ALA A 249 5.10 5.34 -13.02
N THR A 250 5.83 4.69 -13.93
CA THR A 250 5.39 3.43 -14.54
C THR A 250 5.38 2.28 -13.51
N TYR A 251 6.29 2.28 -12.52
CA TYR A 251 6.22 1.30 -11.43
C TYR A 251 4.95 1.43 -10.58
N ARG A 252 4.54 2.64 -10.22
CA ARG A 252 3.31 2.87 -9.45
C ARG A 252 2.05 2.47 -10.23
N GLN A 253 2.05 2.71 -11.54
CA GLN A 253 0.98 2.26 -12.45
C GLN A 253 0.94 0.72 -12.54
N TYR A 254 2.10 0.08 -12.72
CA TYR A 254 2.27 -1.37 -12.66
C TYR A 254 1.70 -1.94 -11.36
N LEU A 255 2.13 -1.44 -10.21
CA LEU A 255 1.76 -1.99 -8.90
C LEU A 255 0.24 -1.92 -8.66
N VAL A 256 -0.40 -0.78 -8.98
CA VAL A 256 -1.86 -0.63 -8.88
C VAL A 256 -2.59 -1.57 -9.84
N ASN A 257 -2.15 -1.67 -11.09
CA ASN A 257 -2.80 -2.54 -12.07
C ASN A 257 -2.59 -4.03 -11.78
N HIS A 258 -1.41 -4.44 -11.28
CA HIS A 258 -1.06 -5.83 -10.96
C HIS A 258 -1.90 -6.37 -9.81
N GLU A 259 -1.91 -5.68 -8.65
CA GLU A 259 -2.68 -6.16 -7.50
C GLU A 259 -4.20 -6.09 -7.73
N VAL A 260 -4.68 -5.12 -8.51
CA VAL A 260 -6.10 -5.08 -8.91
C VAL A 260 -6.41 -6.14 -9.98
N GLY A 261 -5.48 -6.49 -10.86
CA GLY A 261 -5.59 -7.61 -11.79
C GLY A 261 -5.82 -8.95 -11.05
N HIS A 262 -5.06 -9.18 -9.98
CA HIS A 262 -5.30 -10.31 -9.07
C HIS A 262 -6.68 -10.27 -8.40
N VAL A 263 -7.18 -9.08 -8.01
CA VAL A 263 -8.56 -8.93 -7.48
C VAL A 263 -9.64 -9.19 -8.54
N LEU A 264 -9.37 -8.85 -9.80
CA LEU A 264 -10.25 -9.14 -10.95
C LEU A 264 -10.22 -10.63 -11.36
N GLY A 265 -9.17 -11.37 -10.97
CA GLY A 265 -9.04 -12.82 -11.14
C GLY A 265 -7.88 -13.29 -12.00
N HIS A 266 -7.03 -12.37 -12.47
CA HIS A 266 -5.86 -12.70 -13.30
C HIS A 266 -4.75 -13.34 -12.45
N GLY A 267 -4.15 -14.42 -12.96
CA GLY A 267 -2.94 -15.02 -12.40
C GLY A 267 -1.68 -14.29 -12.85
N HIS A 268 -0.51 -14.72 -12.38
CA HIS A 268 0.76 -14.25 -12.94
C HIS A 268 0.94 -14.70 -14.41
N GLU A 269 1.64 -13.88 -15.17
CA GLU A 269 2.12 -14.18 -16.53
C GLU A 269 3.65 -14.25 -16.56
N ASP A 270 4.20 -14.86 -17.61
CA ASP A 270 5.64 -14.87 -17.91
C ASP A 270 5.97 -13.91 -19.07
N CYS A 271 7.22 -13.46 -19.15
CA CYS A 271 7.73 -12.66 -20.26
C CYS A 271 7.73 -13.50 -21.56
N PRO A 272 6.98 -13.09 -22.60
CA PRO A 272 6.81 -13.92 -23.80
C PRO A 272 8.08 -14.04 -24.66
N ALA A 273 8.97 -13.04 -24.62
CA ALA A 273 10.29 -13.08 -25.24
C ALA A 273 11.20 -11.96 -24.69
N PRO A 274 12.53 -12.15 -24.58
CA PRO A 274 13.44 -11.07 -24.21
C PRO A 274 13.31 -9.85 -25.13
N GLY A 275 13.19 -8.67 -24.53
CA GLY A 275 12.96 -7.40 -25.24
C GLY A 275 11.53 -7.16 -25.73
N ALA A 276 10.59 -8.09 -25.51
CA ALA A 276 9.16 -7.78 -25.63
C ALA A 276 8.71 -6.88 -24.47
N VAL A 277 7.54 -6.24 -24.59
CA VAL A 277 6.91 -5.56 -23.45
C VAL A 277 6.33 -6.61 -22.50
N ALA A 278 6.58 -6.47 -21.21
CA ALA A 278 6.03 -7.38 -20.21
C ALA A 278 4.51 -7.26 -20.13
N PRO A 279 3.75 -8.37 -20.14
CA PRO A 279 2.37 -8.36 -19.65
C PRO A 279 2.31 -7.78 -18.22
N VAL A 280 1.25 -7.04 -17.89
CA VAL A 280 1.16 -6.37 -16.58
C VAL A 280 1.15 -7.37 -15.42
N MET A 281 0.75 -8.62 -15.65
CA MET A 281 0.75 -9.69 -14.65
C MET A 281 2.08 -10.44 -14.52
N VAL A 282 3.15 -10.02 -15.22
CA VAL A 282 4.52 -10.44 -14.88
C VAL A 282 4.88 -9.90 -13.49
N GLN A 283 5.60 -10.69 -12.69
CA GLN A 283 6.09 -10.31 -11.35
C GLN A 283 7.26 -9.31 -11.43
N GLN A 284 7.06 -8.16 -12.10
CA GLN A 284 8.09 -7.15 -12.36
C GLN A 284 8.64 -6.50 -11.06
N SER A 285 7.92 -6.59 -9.94
CA SER A 285 8.47 -6.28 -8.60
C SER A 285 9.65 -7.17 -8.19
N ILE A 286 9.72 -8.40 -8.71
CA ILE A 286 10.83 -9.35 -8.53
C ILE A 286 11.81 -9.19 -9.70
N SER A 287 11.34 -9.37 -10.94
CA SER A 287 12.04 -9.02 -12.18
C SER A 287 11.09 -9.06 -13.38
N ALA A 288 11.37 -8.24 -14.40
CA ALA A 288 10.72 -8.29 -15.71
C ALA A 288 11.15 -9.49 -16.58
N GLN A 289 11.98 -10.41 -16.06
CA GLN A 289 12.41 -11.66 -16.73
C GLN A 289 13.13 -11.45 -18.09
N GLY A 290 13.64 -10.24 -18.36
CA GLY A 290 14.25 -9.86 -19.64
C GLY A 290 13.32 -9.18 -20.64
N CYS A 291 12.03 -8.99 -20.29
CA CYS A 291 11.14 -8.06 -21.00
C CYS A 291 11.44 -6.60 -20.60
N LEU A 292 10.91 -5.67 -21.40
CA LEU A 292 10.80 -4.26 -21.04
C LEU A 292 9.68 -4.09 -20.00
N THR A 293 9.93 -3.29 -18.96
CA THR A 293 8.97 -3.01 -17.88
C THR A 293 7.73 -2.28 -18.38
N ASN A 294 6.57 -2.57 -17.79
CA ASN A 294 5.27 -2.08 -18.24
C ASN A 294 4.30 -1.85 -17.08
N GLY A 295 3.63 -0.70 -17.10
CA GLY A 295 2.60 -0.29 -16.15
C GLY A 295 1.17 -0.79 -16.44
N TRP A 296 0.90 -1.35 -17.62
CA TRP A 296 -0.43 -1.29 -18.23
C TRP A 296 -0.96 -2.63 -18.79
N PRO A 297 -2.22 -2.99 -18.50
CA PRO A 297 -2.92 -4.12 -19.15
C PRO A 297 -2.93 -4.04 -20.68
N VAL A 298 -3.01 -2.83 -21.25
CA VAL A 298 -2.91 -2.58 -22.70
C VAL A 298 -1.74 -1.60 -22.96
N PRO A 299 -0.53 -2.11 -23.24
CA PRO A 299 0.65 -1.28 -23.55
C PRO A 299 0.65 -0.67 -24.96
#